data_AF-A0A916W448-F1
#
_entry.id   AF-A0A916W448-F1
#
_cell.length_a   1.000
_cell.length_b   1.000
_cell.length_c   1.000
_cell.angle_alpha   90.00
_cell.angle_beta   90.00
_cell.angle_gamma   90.00
#
_symmetry.space_group_name_H-M   'P 1'
#
loop_
_entity.id
_entity.type
_entity.pdbx_description
1 polymer ?
#
loop_
_entity_poly.entity_id
_entity_poly.type
_entity_poly.pdbx_seq_one_letter_code
_entity_poly.pdbx_strand_id
1 'polypeptide(L)'
;MTDLTNFVRIDGDKLTGNVATLTFDIDFTGEPVVSDNPDAPKYRIFAKSPRGRRIEVGAVWQNLNRDDKPYYSISLNTGHGRFYANLGRYPGQDEENLFAVIEQTRRGQGA
;
A
#
# COMPACT_ATOMS: atom_id res chain seq x y z
N MET A 1 -6.23 14.94 -16.77
CA MET A 1 -6.05 14.34 -15.44
C MET A 1 -5.78 12.88 -15.68
N THR A 2 -4.65 12.35 -15.24
CA THR A 2 -4.36 10.93 -15.38
C THR A 2 -5.22 10.21 -14.36
N ASP A 3 -6.21 9.44 -14.79
CA ASP A 3 -7.04 8.57 -13.94
C ASP A 3 -6.18 7.39 -13.46
N LEU A 4 -5.24 7.67 -12.55
CA LEU A 4 -4.36 6.66 -11.98
C LEU A 4 -5.20 5.72 -11.11
N THR A 5 -5.14 4.44 -11.41
CA THR A 5 -5.65 3.36 -10.56
C THR A 5 -4.48 2.52 -10.07
N ASN A 6 -4.66 1.84 -8.93
CA ASN A 6 -3.64 0.93 -8.39
C ASN A 6 -2.27 1.60 -8.19
N PHE A 7 -2.27 2.69 -7.43
CA PHE A 7 -1.08 3.47 -7.15
C PHE A 7 -0.96 3.79 -5.66
N VAL A 8 0.28 4.10 -5.24
CA VAL A 8 0.58 4.71 -3.95
C VAL A 8 1.52 5.88 -4.19
N ARG A 9 1.23 7.03 -3.60
CA ARG A 9 2.11 8.18 -3.54
C ARG A 9 2.60 8.37 -2.11
N ILE A 10 3.92 8.49 -1.93
CA ILE A 10 4.54 8.71 -0.62
C ILE A 10 5.33 10.02 -0.66
N ASP A 11 4.80 11.04 0.01
CA ASP A 11 5.34 12.40 0.09
C ASP A 11 5.75 12.72 1.53
N GLY A 12 6.86 12.13 1.98
CA GLY A 12 7.35 12.33 3.34
C GLY A 12 6.38 11.80 4.40
N ASP A 13 5.65 12.68 5.07
CA ASP A 13 4.67 12.36 6.10
C ASP A 13 3.26 12.06 5.56
N LYS A 14 3.06 12.18 4.25
CA LYS A 14 1.76 11.93 3.60
C LYS A 14 1.84 10.72 2.70
N LEU A 15 0.84 9.86 2.83
CA LEU A 15 0.62 8.75 1.90
C LEU A 15 -0.81 8.85 1.37
N THR A 16 -0.95 8.75 0.05
CA THR A 16 -2.25 8.61 -0.62
C THR A 16 -2.17 7.46 -1.61
N GLY A 17 -3.30 6.81 -1.90
CA GLY A 17 -3.31 5.75 -2.88
C GLY A 17 -4.70 5.24 -3.17
N ASN A 18 -4.75 4.39 -4.17
CA ASN A 18 -5.93 3.69 -4.62
C ASN A 18 -5.57 2.23 -4.88
N VAL A 19 -6.44 1.30 -4.46
CA VAL A 19 -6.42 -0.09 -4.93
C VAL A 19 -7.82 -0.41 -5.47
N ALA A 20 -7.85 -0.82 -6.74
CA ALA A 20 -9.04 -1.23 -7.46
C ALA A 20 -8.88 -2.65 -8.00
N THR A 21 -9.89 -3.48 -7.72
CA THR A 21 -10.06 -4.85 -8.22
C THR A 21 -11.45 -4.97 -8.84
N LEU A 22 -11.80 -6.15 -9.35
CA LEU A 22 -13.15 -6.42 -9.87
C LEU A 22 -14.25 -6.34 -8.79
N THR A 23 -13.92 -6.43 -7.51
CA THR A 23 -14.90 -6.52 -6.41
C THR A 23 -14.89 -5.34 -5.46
N PHE A 24 -13.81 -4.55 -5.44
CA PHE A 24 -13.73 -3.34 -4.64
C PHE A 24 -12.82 -2.31 -5.30
N ASP A 25 -13.10 -1.04 -5.02
CA ASP A 25 -12.28 0.11 -5.41
C ASP A 25 -12.23 1.05 -4.21
N ILE A 26 -11.04 1.23 -3.63
CA ILE A 26 -10.86 2.00 -2.40
C ILE A 26 -9.72 3.00 -2.53
N ASP A 27 -10.04 4.24 -2.21
CA ASP A 27 -9.05 5.25 -1.86
C ASP A 27 -8.64 5.09 -0.40
N PHE A 28 -7.36 5.33 -0.14
CA PHE A 28 -6.82 5.34 1.21
C PHE A 28 -5.78 6.44 1.39
N THR A 29 -5.59 6.81 2.65
CA THR A 29 -4.51 7.68 3.10
C THR A 29 -3.66 6.97 4.13
N GLY A 30 -2.44 7.44 4.35
CA GLY A 30 -1.59 6.93 5.41
C GLY A 30 -0.98 8.02 6.27
N GLU A 31 -0.66 7.64 7.50
CA GLU A 31 0.04 8.46 8.48
C GLU A 31 1.32 7.73 8.92
N PRO A 32 2.44 8.44 9.11
CA PRO A 32 3.70 7.84 9.49
C PRO A 32 3.61 7.26 10.90
N VAL A 33 4.35 6.18 11.12
CA VAL A 33 4.53 5.57 12.43
C VAL A 33 5.89 5.97 12.96
N VAL A 34 5.90 6.57 14.15
CA VAL A 34 7.12 6.80 14.91
C VAL A 34 7.34 5.59 15.81
N SER A 35 8.37 4.82 15.52
CA SER A 35 8.75 3.64 16.31
C SER A 35 10.24 3.36 16.18
N ASP A 36 10.83 2.94 17.28
CA ASP A 36 12.23 2.54 17.36
C ASP A 36 12.44 1.08 16.92
N ASN A 37 11.33 0.34 16.72
CA ASN A 37 11.36 -1.04 16.24
C ASN A 37 11.62 -1.06 14.72
N PRO A 38 12.70 -1.70 14.23
CA PRO A 38 13.00 -1.77 12.79
C PRO A 38 11.92 -2.51 11.98
N ASP A 39 11.18 -3.43 12.60
CA ASP A 39 10.12 -4.21 11.96
C ASP A 39 8.75 -3.51 12.00
N ALA A 40 8.67 -2.33 12.60
CA ALA A 40 7.43 -1.55 12.63
C ALA A 40 7.02 -1.12 11.21
N PRO A 41 5.71 -1.03 10.92
CA PRO A 41 5.25 -0.38 9.70
C PRO A 41 5.79 1.06 9.65
N LYS A 42 6.04 1.56 8.43
CA LYS A 42 6.38 2.97 8.20
C LYS A 42 5.15 3.87 8.19
N TYR A 43 4.02 3.36 7.72
CA TYR A 43 2.75 4.09 7.70
C TYR A 43 1.60 3.20 8.14
N ARG A 44 0.66 3.76 8.91
CA ARG A 44 -0.69 3.18 9.10
C ARG A 44 -1.58 3.67 7.98
N ILE A 45 -2.47 2.80 7.51
CA ILE A 45 -3.36 3.10 6.38
C ILE A 45 -4.80 3.20 6.86
N PHE A 46 -5.49 4.23 6.38
CA PHE A 46 -6.86 4.53 6.69
C PHE A 46 -7.70 4.66 5.42
N ALA A 47 -8.92 4.15 5.48
CA ALA A 47 -9.93 4.30 4.44
C ALA A 47 -11.26 4.75 5.04
N LYS A 48 -12.24 5.03 4.17
CA LYS A 48 -13.62 5.35 4.58
C LYS A 48 -14.47 4.08 4.54
N SER A 49 -15.18 3.81 5.62
CA SER A 49 -16.24 2.79 5.62
C SER A 49 -17.41 3.22 4.72
N PRO A 50 -18.38 2.34 4.42
CA PRO A 50 -19.57 2.70 3.65
C PRO A 50 -20.39 3.85 4.24
N ARG A 51 -20.22 4.13 5.54
CA ARG A 51 -20.85 5.28 6.23
C ARG A 51 -19.95 6.52 6.29
N GLY A 52 -18.86 6.55 5.54
CA GLY A 52 -17.90 7.65 5.50
C GLY A 52 -16.98 7.77 6.72
N ARG A 53 -16.96 6.79 7.63
CA ARG A 53 -16.11 6.84 8.83
C ARG A 53 -14.68 6.46 8.49
N ARG A 54 -13.72 7.24 8.99
CA ARG A 54 -12.30 6.88 8.91
C ARG A 54 -12.02 5.66 9.77
N ILE A 55 -11.46 4.62 9.18
CA ILE A 55 -11.06 3.38 9.86
C ILE A 55 -9.66 3.00 9.43
N GLU A 56 -8.88 2.44 10.35
CA GLU A 56 -7.59 1.83 10.00
C GLU A 56 -7.84 0.49 9.31
N VAL A 57 -7.20 0.28 8.17
CA VAL A 57 -7.39 -0.91 7.34
C VAL A 57 -6.10 -1.66 7.09
N GLY A 58 -4.94 -1.08 7.42
CA GLY A 58 -3.69 -1.67 7.01
C GLY A 58 -2.47 -0.85 7.38
N ALA A 59 -1.35 -1.23 6.78
CA ALA A 59 -0.09 -0.53 6.95
C ALA A 59 0.80 -0.69 5.71
N VAL A 60 1.82 0.17 5.61
CA VAL A 60 2.94 0.05 4.68
C VAL A 60 4.21 -0.26 5.46
N TRP A 61 5.01 -1.21 4.96
CA TRP A 61 6.33 -1.54 5.47
C TRP A 61 7.40 -1.15 4.46
N GLN A 62 8.57 -0.77 4.96
CA GLN A 62 9.79 -0.68 4.15
C GLN A 62 10.63 -1.91 4.45
N ASN A 63 10.94 -2.69 3.43
CA ASN A 63 11.71 -3.92 3.51
C ASN A 63 12.98 -3.78 2.66
N LEU A 64 13.89 -4.74 2.76
CA LEU A 64 15.06 -4.86 1.89
C LEU A 64 14.89 -6.06 0.97
N ASN A 65 15.22 -5.89 -0.32
CA ASN A 65 15.26 -7.00 -1.27
C ASN A 65 16.57 -7.81 -1.12
N ARG A 66 16.78 -8.80 -1.99
CA ARG A 66 17.99 -9.67 -1.95
C ARG A 66 19.32 -8.93 -2.17
N ASP A 67 19.27 -7.72 -2.73
CA ASP A 67 20.43 -6.87 -2.99
C ASP A 67 20.52 -5.72 -1.97
N ASP A 68 19.86 -5.86 -0.81
CA ASP A 68 19.75 -4.83 0.25
C ASP A 68 19.16 -3.49 -0.21
N LYS A 69 18.40 -3.48 -1.30
CA LYS A 69 17.71 -2.27 -1.79
C LYS A 69 16.34 -2.14 -1.13
N PRO A 70 15.98 -0.94 -0.62
CA PRO A 70 14.69 -0.73 0.02
C PRO A 70 13.54 -0.86 -0.99
N TYR A 71 12.44 -1.47 -0.55
CA TYR A 71 11.17 -1.49 -1.26
C TYR A 71 10.01 -1.41 -0.27
N TYR A 72 8.86 -0.92 -0.73
CA TYR A 72 7.68 -0.84 0.11
C TYR A 72 6.72 -2.01 -0.17
N SER A 73 6.05 -2.49 0.87
CA SER A 73 4.92 -3.42 0.76
C SER A 73 3.72 -2.90 1.52
N ILE A 74 2.53 -3.29 1.08
CA ILE A 74 1.25 -2.87 1.64
C ILE A 74 0.40 -4.08 2.00
N SER A 75 -0.33 -3.98 3.11
CA SER A 75 -1.32 -4.97 3.54
C SER A 75 -2.61 -4.26 3.94
N LEU A 76 -3.73 -4.62 3.32
CA LEU A 76 -5.05 -4.01 3.54
C LEU A 76 -6.08 -5.07 3.91
N ASN A 77 -6.87 -4.81 4.95
CA ASN A 77 -8.10 -5.54 5.22
C ASN A 77 -9.23 -4.90 4.41
N THR A 78 -9.75 -5.63 3.43
CA THR A 78 -10.76 -5.14 2.47
C THR A 78 -12.18 -5.54 2.85
N GLY A 79 -12.36 -6.33 3.92
CA GLY A 79 -13.63 -7.00 4.22
C GLY A 79 -13.89 -8.27 3.39
N HIS A 80 -13.20 -8.44 2.26
CA HIS A 80 -13.25 -9.65 1.41
C HIS A 80 -12.07 -10.61 1.65
N GLY A 81 -11.13 -10.20 2.51
CA GLY A 81 -9.88 -10.89 2.74
C GLY A 81 -8.75 -9.88 2.90
N ARG A 82 -7.54 -10.39 3.09
CA ARG A 82 -6.36 -9.54 3.17
C ARG A 82 -5.73 -9.38 1.80
N PHE A 83 -5.68 -8.14 1.32
CA PHE A 83 -4.96 -7.75 0.12
C PHE A 83 -3.51 -7.46 0.48
N TYR A 84 -2.58 -8.03 -0.27
CA TYR A 84 -1.15 -7.83 -0.11
C TYR A 84 -0.54 -7.43 -1.44
N ALA A 85 0.31 -6.40 -1.45
CA ALA A 85 1.03 -6.00 -2.65
C ALA A 85 2.43 -5.50 -2.31
N ASN A 86 3.32 -5.59 -3.29
CA ASN A 86 4.57 -4.85 -3.30
C ASN A 86 4.37 -3.57 -4.10
N LEU A 87 5.10 -2.52 -3.73
CA LEU A 87 5.09 -1.24 -4.42
C LEU A 87 6.31 -1.18 -5.34
N GLY A 88 6.07 -1.18 -6.64
CA GLY A 88 7.09 -1.05 -7.68
C GLY A 88 7.15 0.37 -8.23
N ARG A 89 8.19 0.70 -8.99
CA ARG A 89 8.22 1.95 -9.75
C ARG A 89 7.04 1.99 -10.73
N TYR A 90 6.33 3.11 -10.79
CA TYR A 90 5.26 3.28 -11.76
C TYR A 90 5.86 3.36 -13.18
N PRO A 91 5.42 2.52 -14.16
CA PRO A 91 6.01 2.52 -15.49
C PRO A 91 5.87 3.87 -16.21
N GLY A 92 6.95 4.34 -16.85
CA GLY A 92 6.93 5.54 -17.68
C GLY A 92 6.73 6.86 -16.92
N GLN A 93 6.98 6.88 -15.61
CA GLN A 93 6.94 8.09 -14.78
C GLN A 93 8.31 8.33 -14.13
N ASP A 94 8.73 9.59 -14.12
CA ASP A 94 9.97 10.04 -13.47
C ASP A 94 9.75 10.39 -11.97
N GLU A 95 8.52 10.25 -11.49
CA GLU A 95 8.11 10.56 -10.11
C GLU A 95 8.59 9.48 -9.13
N GLU A 96 9.68 9.74 -8.39
CA GLU A 96 10.26 8.81 -7.41
C GLU A 96 9.33 8.48 -6.22
N ASN A 97 8.34 9.34 -5.98
CA ASN A 97 7.34 9.21 -4.93
C ASN A 97 6.08 8.46 -5.38
N LEU A 98 5.94 8.09 -6.67
CA LEU A 98 4.77 7.41 -7.22
C LEU A 98 5.08 5.95 -7.52
N PHE A 99 4.31 5.07 -6.89
CA PHE A 99 4.49 3.62 -6.97
C PHE A 99 3.28 2.96 -7.61
N ALA A 100 3.53 1.94 -8.43
CA ALA A 100 2.50 1.01 -8.88
C ALA A 100 2.24 -0.06 -7.82
N VAL A 101 0.97 -0.44 -7.66
CA VAL A 101 0.55 -1.54 -6.78
C VAL A 101 0.64 -2.87 -7.54
N ILE A 102 1.53 -3.75 -7.10
CA ILE A 102 1.74 -5.07 -7.70
C ILE A 102 1.21 -6.12 -6.73
N GLU A 103 -0.05 -6.52 -6.92
CA GLU A 103 -0.72 -7.53 -6.10
C GLU A 103 0.11 -8.81 -6.03
N GLN A 104 0.30 -9.31 -4.81
CA GLN A 104 0.95 -10.58 -4.56
C GLN A 104 -0.13 -11.63 -4.34
N THR A 105 -0.33 -12.49 -5.32
CA THR A 105 -1.08 -13.72 -5.09
C THR A 105 -0.24 -14.58 -4.14
N ARG A 106 -0.75 -14.88 -2.94
CA ARG A 106 -0.13 -15.92 -2.12
C ARG A 106 -0.17 -17.21 -2.94
N ARG A 107 0.99 -17.66 -3.44
CA ARG A 107 1.13 -19.04 -3.90
C ARG A 107 0.67 -19.91 -2.74
N GLY A 108 -0.35 -20.73 -2.98
CA GLY A 108 -0.98 -21.52 -1.93
C GLY A 108 0.08 -22.21 -1.07
N GLN A 109 -0.13 -22.15 0.25
CA GLN A 109 0.32 -23.24 1.11
C GLN A 109 -0.44 -24.49 0.63
N GLY A 110 0.14 -25.16 -0.35
CA GLY A 110 -0.26 -26.47 -0.83
C GLY A 110 0.87 -27.43 -0.53
N ALA A 111 0.87 -27.94 0.69
CA ALA A 111 1.38 -29.25 1.12
C ALA A 111 0.89 -29.48 2.56
#